data_AF-A0A2S8RFG2-F1
#
_entry.id   AF-A0A2S8RFG2-F1
#
_cell.length_a   1.000
_cell.length_b   1.000
_cell.length_c   1.000
_cell.angle_alpha   90.00
_cell.angle_beta   90.00
_cell.angle_gamma   90.00
#
_symmetry.space_group_name_H-M   'P 1'
#
loop_
_entity.id
_entity.type
_entity.pdbx_description
1 polymer ?
#
loop_
_entity_poly.entity_id
_entity_poly.type
_entity_poly.pdbx_seq_one_letter_code
_entity_poly.pdbx_strand_id
1 'polypeptide(L)'
;MALQESHGLVDESLNGWCRERGLFAHHLAQWRTDFCAVGGIGGSRRESAPGGAGSEAGQSPTAAQLNRKEKALAEAAALLVLQKKYRALFEGEAE
;
A
#
# COMPACT_ATOMS: atom_id res chain seq x y z
N MET A 1 2.85 -11.17 21.47
CA MET A 1 2.80 -9.84 22.12
C MET A 1 3.65 -8.88 21.31
N ALA A 2 3.29 -8.63 20.05
CA ALA A 2 4.21 -7.99 19.10
C ALA A 2 4.61 -6.57 19.53
N LEU A 3 3.67 -5.78 20.02
CA LEU A 3 3.89 -4.40 20.48
C LEU A 3 4.83 -4.30 21.70
N GLN A 4 4.74 -5.29 22.59
CA GLN A 4 5.53 -5.36 23.83
C GLN A 4 6.93 -5.92 23.55
N GLU A 5 7.03 -6.89 22.65
CA GLU A 5 8.31 -7.48 22.24
C GLU A 5 9.13 -6.50 21.38
N SER A 6 8.47 -5.63 20.60
CA SER A 6 9.14 -4.55 19.87
C SER A 6 9.42 -3.30 20.72
N HIS A 7 9.05 -3.30 22.00
CA HIS A 7 9.18 -2.14 22.87
C HIS A 7 10.66 -1.86 23.15
N GLY A 8 11.18 -0.72 22.67
CA GLY A 8 12.58 -0.32 22.82
C GLY A 8 13.46 -0.58 21.60
N LEU A 9 12.94 -1.26 20.56
CA LEU A 9 13.62 -1.34 19.26
C LEU A 9 13.43 -0.02 18.51
N VAL A 10 14.51 0.48 17.90
CA VAL A 10 14.52 1.76 17.19
C VAL A 10 14.94 1.54 15.73
N ASP A 11 14.19 2.18 14.84
CA ASP A 11 14.46 2.34 13.41
C ASP A 11 14.89 1.05 12.69
N GLU A 12 16.18 0.85 12.43
CA GLU A 12 16.69 -0.30 11.68
C GLU A 12 16.48 -1.64 12.39
N SER A 13 16.67 -1.67 13.70
CA SER A 13 16.44 -2.87 14.53
C SER A 13 14.95 -3.25 14.57
N LEU A 14 14.06 -2.26 14.60
CA LEU A 14 12.62 -2.46 14.55
C LEU A 14 12.19 -3.00 13.18
N ASN A 15 12.74 -2.44 12.11
CA ASN A 15 12.43 -2.86 10.75
C ASN A 15 12.93 -4.29 10.46
N GLY A 16 14.12 -4.65 10.93
CA GLY A 16 14.65 -6.02 10.85
C GLY A 16 13.74 -7.02 11.57
N TRP A 17 13.40 -6.72 12.82
CA TRP A 17 12.49 -7.52 13.63
C TRP A 17 11.09 -7.66 13.01
N CYS A 18 10.58 -6.60 12.37
CA CYS A 18 9.32 -6.63 11.66
C CYS A 18 9.38 -7.60 10.46
N ARG A 19 10.45 -7.56 9.67
CA ARG A 19 10.64 -8.42 8.48
C ARG A 19 10.72 -9.89 8.84
N GLU A 20 11.46 -10.23 9.89
CA GLU A 20 11.59 -11.62 10.39
C GLU A 20 10.23 -12.22 10.79
N ARG A 21 9.27 -11.38 11.14
CA ARG A 21 7.93 -11.78 11.61
C ARG A 21 6.84 -11.56 10.57
N GLY A 22 7.19 -11.13 9.36
CA GLY A 22 6.22 -10.79 8.31
C GLY A 22 5.33 -9.58 8.65
N LEU A 23 5.80 -8.71 9.55
CA LEU A 23 5.12 -7.49 9.98
C LEU A 23 5.74 -6.26 9.30
N PHE A 24 5.03 -5.14 9.36
CA PHE A 24 5.52 -3.84 8.94
C PHE A 24 5.44 -2.86 10.11
N ALA A 25 6.37 -1.90 10.16
CA ALA A 25 6.41 -0.89 11.21
C ALA A 25 5.08 -0.09 11.33
N HIS A 26 4.36 0.09 10.23
CA HIS A 26 3.06 0.77 10.24
C HIS A 26 1.97 -0.01 11.01
N HIS A 27 2.00 -1.36 10.99
CA HIS A 27 1.09 -2.17 11.79
C HIS A 27 1.31 -1.94 13.29
N LEU A 28 2.57 -1.87 13.73
CA LEU A 28 2.91 -1.57 15.12
C LEU A 28 2.48 -0.15 15.52
N ALA A 29 2.67 0.83 14.63
CA ALA A 29 2.23 2.21 14.89
C ALA A 29 0.70 2.32 15.01
N GLN A 30 -0.04 1.61 14.14
CA GLN A 30 -1.49 1.55 14.19
C GLN A 30 -1.96 0.89 15.50
N TRP A 31 -1.45 -0.29 15.83
CA TRP A 31 -1.84 -0.99 17.06
C TRP A 31 -1.51 -0.22 18.35
N ARG A 32 -0.40 0.54 18.36
CA ARG A 32 -0.10 1.45 19.47
C ARG A 32 -1.18 2.52 19.62
N THR A 33 -1.61 3.08 18.50
CA THR A 33 -2.65 4.12 18.47
C THR A 33 -3.99 3.55 18.94
N ASP A 34 -4.38 2.39 18.43
CA ASP A 34 -5.63 1.71 18.79
C ASP A 34 -5.65 1.31 20.27
N PHE A 35 -4.52 0.83 20.80
CA PHE A 35 -4.39 0.47 22.22
C PHE A 35 -4.51 1.70 23.14
N CYS A 36 -3.87 2.81 22.79
CA CYS A 36 -3.98 4.05 23.56
C CYS A 36 -5.37 4.69 23.43
N ALA A 37 -6.06 4.52 22.31
CA ALA A 37 -7.43 5.01 22.11
C ALA A 37 -8.45 4.29 22.99
N VAL A 38 -8.23 3.01 23.31
CA VAL A 38 -9.10 2.22 24.19
C VAL A 38 -8.84 2.51 25.68
N GLY A 39 -7.64 2.95 26.06
CA GLY A 39 -7.24 3.19 27.45
C GLY A 39 -7.43 4.64 27.98
N GLY A 40 -7.84 5.59 27.13
CA GLY A 40 -7.87 7.01 27.48
C GLY A 40 -9.26 7.56 27.81
N ILE A 41 -9.60 7.64 29.09
CA ILE A 41 -10.61 8.57 29.59
C ILE A 41 -10.03 9.99 29.48
N GLY A 42 -10.58 10.81 28.59
CA GLY A 42 -10.46 12.28 28.63
C GLY A 42 -9.14 12.87 28.11
N GLY A 43 -9.17 13.45 26.90
CA GLY A 43 -8.06 14.27 26.43
C GLY A 43 -8.15 14.60 24.94
N SER A 44 -8.89 15.66 24.63
CA SER A 44 -9.12 16.25 23.32
C SER A 44 -8.02 16.02 22.25
N ARG A 45 -8.36 15.24 21.22
CA ARG A 45 -7.96 15.51 19.82
C ARG A 45 -9.21 15.57 18.95
N ARG A 46 -10.21 16.34 19.40
CA ARG A 46 -11.26 16.89 18.54
C ARG A 46 -10.79 18.25 18.03
N GLU A 47 -9.81 18.24 17.15
CA GLU A 47 -9.59 19.40 16.30
C GLU A 47 -8.85 18.96 15.03
N SER A 48 -9.60 18.33 14.15
CA SER A 48 -9.36 18.29 12.70
C SER A 48 -10.59 17.69 12.05
N ALA A 49 -11.69 18.43 12.13
CA ALA A 49 -12.75 18.34 11.15
C ALA A 49 -13.08 19.76 10.72
N PRO A 50 -12.78 20.13 9.47
CA PRO A 50 -13.77 20.79 8.65
C PRO A 50 -14.54 19.71 7.89
N GLY A 51 -15.86 19.80 7.92
CA GLY A 51 -16.72 19.00 7.07
C GLY A 51 -16.48 19.29 5.58
N GLY A 52 -16.98 18.38 4.75
CA GLY A 52 -17.08 18.55 3.31
C GLY A 52 -16.34 17.47 2.55
N ALA A 53 -17.12 16.55 1.96
CA ALA A 53 -16.81 15.78 0.77
C ALA A 53 -15.45 15.05 0.68
N GLY A 54 -15.53 13.72 0.63
CA GLY A 54 -14.47 12.90 0.05
C GLY A 54 -13.78 11.99 1.05
N SER A 55 -14.36 10.81 1.27
CA SER A 55 -13.63 9.64 1.76
C SER A 55 -12.62 9.15 0.72
N GLU A 56 -11.70 10.02 0.30
CA GLU A 56 -10.61 9.73 -0.63
C GLU A 56 -9.23 9.80 0.05
N ALA A 57 -9.18 9.97 1.37
CA ALA A 57 -7.94 10.11 2.13
C ALA A 57 -7.39 8.77 2.64
N GLY A 58 -7.39 7.73 1.79
CA GLY A 58 -6.90 6.39 2.16
C GLY A 58 -6.07 5.67 1.11
N GLN A 59 -5.80 6.30 -0.04
CA GLN A 59 -4.92 5.70 -1.03
C GLN A 59 -3.48 5.92 -0.58
N SER A 60 -2.96 4.95 0.18
CA SER A 60 -1.55 4.87 0.53
C SER A 60 -0.71 5.16 -0.72
N PRO A 61 0.39 5.93 -0.62
CA PRO A 61 1.23 6.26 -1.78
C PRO A 61 1.67 5.01 -2.56
N THR A 62 1.73 3.86 -1.87
CA THR A 62 1.94 2.53 -2.43
C THR A 62 0.82 2.09 -3.38
N ALA A 63 -0.46 2.24 -3.01
CA ALA A 63 -1.59 1.87 -3.86
C ALA A 63 -1.65 2.71 -5.14
N ALA A 64 -1.35 4.01 -5.06
CA ALA A 64 -1.26 4.88 -6.23
C ALA A 64 -0.09 4.46 -7.16
N GLN A 65 1.05 4.07 -6.59
CA GLN A 65 2.19 3.58 -7.36
C GLN A 65 1.90 2.21 -8.02
N LEU A 66 1.19 1.31 -7.33
CA LEU A 66 0.76 0.02 -7.87
C LEU A 66 -0.18 0.22 -9.07
N ASN A 67 -1.21 1.05 -8.93
CA ASN A 67 -2.12 1.37 -10.04
C ASN A 67 -1.39 1.93 -11.27
N ARG A 68 -0.39 2.80 -11.08
CA ARG A 68 0.44 3.31 -12.19
C ARG A 68 1.24 2.20 -12.88
N LYS A 69 1.81 1.27 -12.11
CA LYS A 69 2.56 0.13 -12.63
C LYS A 69 1.66 -0.86 -13.38
N GLU A 70 0.49 -1.16 -12.83
CA GLU A 70 -0.50 -2.03 -13.45
C GLU A 70 -1.02 -1.45 -14.77
N LYS A 71 -1.28 -0.13 -14.81
CA LYS A 71 -1.67 0.55 -16.05
C LYS A 71 -0.58 0.46 -17.13
N ALA A 72 0.68 0.75 -16.78
CA ALA A 72 1.80 0.65 -17.71
C ALA A 72 1.99 -0.79 -18.22
N LEU A 73 1.79 -1.80 -17.34
CA LEU A 73 1.84 -3.21 -17.71
C LEU A 73 0.71 -3.59 -18.67
N ALA A 74 -0.51 -3.13 -18.40
CA ALA A 74 -1.67 -3.37 -19.27
C ALA A 74 -1.47 -2.78 -20.67
N GLU A 75 -0.93 -1.55 -20.76
CA GLU A 75 -0.61 -0.91 -22.03
C GLU A 75 0.47 -1.69 -22.80
N ALA A 76 1.54 -2.13 -22.14
CA ALA A 76 2.57 -2.97 -22.76
C ALA A 76 2.01 -4.30 -23.28
N ALA A 77 1.13 -4.94 -22.50
CA ALA A 77 0.46 -6.17 -22.91
C ALA A 77 -0.43 -5.94 -24.14
N ALA A 78 -1.18 -4.83 -24.19
CA ALA A 78 -2.01 -4.48 -25.34
C ALA A 78 -1.18 -4.28 -26.62
N LEU A 79 -0.03 -3.59 -26.52
CA LEU A 79 0.89 -3.42 -27.65
C LEU A 79 1.44 -4.75 -28.15
N LEU A 80 1.84 -5.66 -27.25
CA LEU A 80 2.33 -6.99 -27.63
C LEU A 80 1.25 -7.84 -28.31
N VAL A 81 0.01 -7.79 -27.81
CA VAL A 81 -1.12 -8.49 -28.43
C VAL A 81 -1.40 -7.93 -29.82
N LEU A 82 -1.41 -6.60 -29.97
CA LEU A 82 -1.62 -5.96 -31.26
C LEU A 82 -0.51 -6.33 -32.25
N GLN A 83 0.75 -6.32 -31.82
CA GLN A 83 1.88 -6.71 -32.65
C GLN A 83 1.78 -8.18 -33.10
N LYS A 84 1.38 -9.09 -32.21
CA LYS A 84 1.15 -10.50 -32.56
C LYS A 84 0.02 -10.66 -33.57
N LYS A 85 -1.10 -9.96 -33.38
CA LYS A 85 -2.23 -10.00 -34.32
C LYS A 85 -1.84 -9.44 -35.69
N TYR A 86 -1.10 -8.34 -35.71
CA TYR A 86 -0.60 -7.73 -36.94
C TYR A 86 0.32 -8.70 -37.70
N ARG A 87 1.28 -9.32 -37.02
CA ARG A 87 2.15 -10.35 -37.62
C ARG A 87 1.34 -11.53 -38.15
N ALA A 88 0.38 -12.05 -37.40
CA ALA A 88 -0.45 -13.18 -37.85
C ALA A 88 -1.27 -12.86 -39.11
N LEU A 89 -1.73 -11.61 -39.29
CA LEU A 89 -2.40 -11.19 -40.52
C LEU A 89 -1.44 -11.12 -41.71
N PHE A 90 -0.25 -10.55 -41.52
CA PHE A 90 0.73 -10.36 -42.61
C PHE A 90 1.53 -11.62 -42.96
N GLU A 91 1.83 -12.47 -41.98
CA GLU A 91 2.47 -13.77 -42.19
C GLU A 91 1.46 -14.80 -42.70
N GLY A 92 0.16 -14.63 -42.42
CA GLY A 92 -0.93 -15.45 -42.97
C GLY A 92 -1.32 -15.13 -44.42
N GLU A 93 -0.86 -14.00 -44.97
CA GLU A 93 -1.00 -13.66 -46.40
C GLU A 93 0.21 -14.11 -47.24
N ALA A 94 1.28 -14.59 -46.61
CA ALA A 94 2.54 -14.99 -47.25
C ALA A 94 2.71 -16.51 -47.41
N GLU A 95 1.66 -17.29 -47.17
CA GLU A 95 1.54 -18.71 -47.56
C GLU A 95 0.46 -18.90 -48.64
#